data_AF-A0A7J3TZ52-F1
#
_entry.id   AF-A0A7J3TZ52-F1
#
_cell.length_a   1.000
_cell.length_b   1.000
_cell.length_c   1.000
_cell.angle_alpha   90.00
_cell.angle_beta   90.00
_cell.angle_gamma   90.00
#
_symmetry.space_group_name_H-M   'P 1'
#
loop_
_entity.id
_entity.type
_entity.pdbx_description
1 polymer ?
#
loop_
_entity_poly.entity_id
_entity_poly.type
_entity_poly.pdbx_seq_one_letter_code
_entity_poly.pdbx_strand_id
1 'polypeptide(L)'
;MVAKVYFSSSRAKREEESLVHKIKRIFREAELDSTVGRGDVVAIKIHIGERYGHTYIRPKHVRAVVELVKELGASPFVTDTTGLDLTSSRGD
;
A
#
# COMPACT_ATOMS: atom_id res chain seq x y z
N MET A 1 22.32 -8.11 12.55
CA MET A 1 21.73 -6.76 12.48
C MET A 1 20.25 -6.86 12.78
N VAL A 2 19.67 -5.91 13.51
CA VAL A 2 18.23 -5.86 13.77
C VAL A 2 17.60 -4.92 12.75
N ALA A 3 16.49 -5.32 12.13
CA ALA A 3 15.79 -4.50 11.14
C ALA A 3 15.12 -3.29 11.81
N LYS A 4 15.14 -2.12 11.14
CA LYS A 4 14.37 -0.94 11.57
C LYS A 4 12.89 -1.18 11.28
N VAL A 5 12.06 -1.13 12.31
CA VAL A 5 10.61 -1.36 12.19
C VAL A 5 9.86 -0.04 12.35
N TYR A 6 9.00 0.27 11.39
CA TYR A 6 8.10 1.42 11.42
C TYR A 6 6.70 0.95 11.77
N PHE A 7 6.10 1.54 12.80
CA PHE A 7 4.78 1.15 13.29
C PHE A 7 3.87 2.37 13.43
N SER A 8 2.60 2.22 13.03
CA SER A 8 1.57 3.21 13.32
C SER A 8 0.26 2.56 13.73
N SER A 9 -0.28 3.02 14.86
CA SER A 9 -1.60 2.61 15.34
C SER A 9 -2.71 3.05 14.36
N SER A 10 -3.72 2.20 14.17
CA SER A 10 -4.89 2.52 13.36
C SER A 10 -5.88 3.50 14.02
N ARG A 11 -5.73 3.78 15.32
CA ARG A 11 -6.59 4.71 16.08
C ARG A 11 -6.36 6.16 15.67
N ALA A 12 -7.42 6.94 15.47
CA ALA A 12 -7.34 8.37 15.13
C ALA A 12 -8.28 9.17 16.05
N LYS A 13 -7.77 10.26 16.62
CA LYS A 13 -8.57 11.27 17.37
C LYS A 13 -8.70 12.58 16.61
N ARG A 14 -7.80 12.83 15.65
CA ARG A 14 -7.81 14.01 14.77
C ARG A 14 -7.66 13.61 13.30
N GLU A 15 -7.95 14.55 12.41
CA GLU A 15 -7.86 14.35 10.96
C GLU A 15 -6.45 13.92 10.50
N GLU A 16 -5.41 14.52 11.06
CA GLU A 16 -4.02 14.24 10.70
C GLU A 16 -3.56 12.84 11.18
N GLU A 17 -4.34 12.22 12.05
CA GLU A 17 -4.13 10.84 12.50
C GLU A 17 -4.94 9.82 11.69
N SER A 18 -5.68 10.26 10.67
CA SER A 18 -6.34 9.34 9.74
C SER A 18 -5.33 8.43 9.06
N LEU A 19 -5.77 7.22 8.69
CA LEU A 19 -4.91 6.22 8.04
C LEU A 19 -4.25 6.75 6.76
N VAL A 20 -4.93 7.61 6.00
CA VAL A 20 -4.39 8.23 4.79
C VAL A 20 -3.16 9.09 5.11
N HIS A 21 -3.26 9.96 6.12
CA HIS A 21 -2.13 10.80 6.55
C HIS A 21 -0.99 9.96 7.13
N LYS A 22 -1.32 8.93 7.92
CA LYS A 22 -0.32 8.01 8.49
C LYS A 22 0.44 7.20 7.43
N ILE A 23 -0.24 6.75 6.38
CA ILE A 23 0.41 6.09 5.24
C ILE A 23 1.44 7.03 4.62
N LYS A 24 1.05 8.29 4.33
CA LYS A 24 1.97 9.29 3.78
C LYS A 24 3.16 9.57 4.70
N ARG A 25 2.92 9.63 6.01
CA ARG A 25 3.98 9.83 7.00
C ARG A 25 4.96 8.66 7.04
N ILE A 26 4.47 7.42 7.17
CA ILE A 26 5.33 6.22 7.16
C ILE A 26 6.11 6.13 5.86
N PHE A 27 5.50 6.41 4.71
CA PHE A 27 6.18 6.36 3.42
C PHE A 27 7.45 7.22 3.40
N ARG A 28 7.37 8.44 3.93
CA ARG A 28 8.50 9.38 4.02
C ARG A 28 9.48 9.01 5.14
N GLU A 29 8.99 8.64 6.33
CA GLU A 29 9.86 8.25 7.45
C GLU A 29 10.66 6.97 7.16
N ALA A 30 10.08 6.06 6.36
CA ALA A 30 10.72 4.85 5.87
C ALA A 30 11.59 5.06 4.63
N GLU A 31 11.75 6.32 4.19
CA GLU A 31 12.60 6.73 3.06
C GLU A 31 12.23 5.98 1.76
N LEU A 32 10.96 5.60 1.59
CA LEU A 32 10.50 4.91 0.39
C LEU A 32 10.54 5.82 -0.85
N ASP A 33 10.42 7.12 -0.65
CA ASP A 33 10.60 8.14 -1.69
C ASP A 33 12.00 8.10 -2.30
N SER A 34 13.04 7.76 -1.52
CA SER A 34 14.41 7.62 -2.03
C SER A 34 14.59 6.44 -2.99
N THR A 35 13.63 5.51 -3.03
CA THR A 35 13.69 4.31 -3.88
C THR A 35 13.00 4.48 -5.23
N VAL A 36 12.33 5.62 -5.46
CA VAL A 36 11.55 5.88 -6.68
C VAL A 36 12.19 7.03 -7.46
N GLY A 37 12.68 6.74 -8.65
CA GLY A 37 13.22 7.70 -9.59
C GLY A 37 12.15 8.35 -10.47
N ARG A 38 12.43 9.55 -10.96
CA ARG A 38 11.59 10.21 -11.97
C ARG A 38 11.57 9.39 -13.26
N GLY A 39 10.38 9.13 -13.78
CA GLY A 39 10.17 8.33 -14.99
C GLY A 39 10.06 6.82 -14.75
N ASP A 40 10.25 6.36 -13.51
CA ASP A 40 10.11 4.95 -13.17
C ASP A 40 8.68 4.46 -13.39
N VAL A 41 8.54 3.17 -13.72
CA VAL A 41 7.26 2.47 -13.67
C VAL A 41 7.18 1.70 -12.36
N VAL A 42 6.28 2.10 -11.48
CA VAL A 42 6.24 1.59 -10.09
C VAL A 42 5.02 0.70 -9.89
N ALA A 43 5.28 -0.57 -9.56
CA ALA A 43 4.25 -1.52 -9.18
C ALA A 43 3.81 -1.29 -7.73
N ILE A 44 2.55 -0.93 -7.53
CA ILE A 44 1.94 -0.85 -6.20
C ILE A 44 1.17 -2.15 -5.97
N LYS A 45 1.84 -3.08 -5.30
CA LYS A 45 1.27 -4.37 -4.94
C LYS A 45 0.28 -4.22 -3.78
N ILE A 46 -0.94 -4.70 -3.97
CA ILE A 46 -1.98 -4.73 -2.95
C ILE A 46 -2.56 -6.14 -2.82
N HIS A 47 -3.33 -6.39 -1.76
CA HIS A 47 -4.22 -7.54 -1.68
C HIS A 47 -5.65 -7.05 -1.94
N ILE A 48 -6.24 -7.44 -3.08
CA ILE A 48 -7.63 -7.07 -3.41
C ILE A 48 -8.64 -7.83 -2.55
N GLY A 49 -8.17 -8.88 -1.86
CA GLY A 49 -8.96 -9.78 -1.04
C GLY A 49 -9.81 -10.74 -1.88
N GLU A 50 -10.41 -11.70 -1.19
CA GLU A 50 -11.25 -12.71 -1.80
C GLU A 50 -12.72 -12.43 -1.57
N ARG A 51 -13.58 -13.10 -2.34
CA ARG A 51 -15.02 -13.06 -2.10
C ARG A 51 -15.30 -13.49 -0.65
N TYR A 52 -16.12 -12.72 0.04
CA TYR A 52 -16.47 -12.93 1.46
C TYR A 52 -15.33 -12.65 2.47
N GLY A 53 -14.12 -12.32 2.01
CA GLY A 53 -13.01 -11.86 2.85
C GLY A 53 -13.18 -10.41 3.31
N HIS A 54 -12.64 -10.09 4.48
CA HIS A 54 -12.62 -8.74 5.05
C HIS A 54 -11.20 -8.12 5.06
N THR A 55 -10.23 -8.80 4.46
CA THR A 55 -8.80 -8.45 4.46
C THR A 55 -8.40 -7.51 3.32
N TYR A 56 -9.34 -7.10 2.47
CA TYR A 56 -9.05 -6.22 1.33
C TYR A 56 -8.70 -4.80 1.75
N ILE A 57 -7.77 -4.18 1.03
CA ILE A 57 -7.36 -2.80 1.27
C ILE A 57 -8.38 -1.85 0.65
N ARG A 58 -8.87 -0.89 1.45
CA ARG A 58 -9.78 0.16 0.95
C ARG A 58 -9.08 1.02 -0.13
N PRO A 59 -9.72 1.32 -1.28
CA PRO A 59 -9.10 2.05 -2.38
C PRO A 59 -8.49 3.41 -2.00
N LYS A 60 -9.06 4.11 -1.00
CA LYS A 60 -8.54 5.40 -0.52
C LYS A 60 -7.12 5.30 0.07
N HIS A 61 -6.76 4.16 0.65
CA HIS A 61 -5.42 3.93 1.20
C HIS A 61 -4.41 3.70 0.06
N VAL A 62 -4.81 2.92 -0.95
CA VAL A 62 -3.99 2.69 -2.16
C VAL A 62 -3.76 3.99 -2.91
N ARG A 63 -4.81 4.81 -3.09
CA ARG A 63 -4.71 6.13 -3.71
C ARG A 63 -3.67 7.02 -3.03
N ALA A 64 -3.55 6.96 -1.71
CA ALA A 64 -2.57 7.77 -0.98
C ALA A 64 -1.13 7.48 -1.44
N VAL A 65 -0.81 6.20 -1.72
CA VAL A 65 0.50 5.79 -2.23
C VAL A 65 0.65 6.13 -3.72
N VAL A 66 -0.40 5.91 -4.52
CA VAL A 66 -0.41 6.27 -5.95
C VAL A 66 -0.08 7.75 -6.15
N GLU A 67 -0.66 8.65 -5.35
CA GLU A 67 -0.39 10.09 -5.47
C GLU A 67 1.04 10.44 -5.04
N LEU A 68 1.60 9.81 -4.00
CA LEU A 68 3.01 10.00 -3.63
C LEU A 68 3.96 9.59 -4.77
N VAL A 69 3.70 8.46 -5.43
CA VAL A 69 4.52 8.01 -6.57
C VAL A 69 4.44 9.00 -7.75
N LYS A 70 3.25 9.54 -8.03
CA LYS A 70 3.08 10.59 -9.06
C LYS A 70 3.80 11.89 -8.69
N GLU A 71 3.76 12.29 -7.42
CA GLU A 71 4.48 13.47 -6.90
C GLU A 71 6.00 13.36 -7.16
N LEU A 72 6.55 12.14 -7.15
CA LEU A 72 7.95 11.84 -7.49
C LEU A 72 8.24 11.82 -9.00
N GLY A 73 7.22 12.04 -9.84
CA GLY A 73 7.34 12.03 -11.30
C GLY A 73 7.44 10.63 -11.92
N ALA A 74 7.02 9.60 -11.19
CA ALA A 74 6.95 8.21 -11.66
C ALA A 74 5.53 7.83 -12.12
N SER A 75 5.43 6.71 -12.83
CA SER A 75 4.19 6.15 -13.37
C SER A 75 3.74 4.93 -12.54
N PRO A 76 2.76 5.08 -11.63
CA PRO A 76 2.27 3.98 -10.83
C PRO A 76 1.29 3.09 -11.59
N PHE A 77 1.34 1.78 -11.32
CA PHE A 77 0.24 0.86 -11.63
C PHE A 77 -0.07 -0.02 -10.42
N VAL A 78 -1.35 -0.28 -10.19
CA VAL A 78 -1.79 -1.13 -9.08
C VAL A 78 -1.89 -2.57 -9.57
N THR A 79 -1.33 -3.51 -8.82
CA THR A 79 -1.30 -4.92 -9.17
C THR A 79 -1.55 -5.80 -7.95
N ASP A 80 -2.03 -7.02 -8.17
CA ASP A 80 -2.20 -8.05 -7.16
C ASP A 80 -1.70 -9.40 -7.71
N THR A 81 -1.33 -10.31 -6.82
CA THR A 81 -1.01 -11.69 -7.15
C THR A 81 -2.29 -12.41 -6.82
N THR A 82 -3.07 -12.77 -7.84
CA THR A 82 -4.22 -13.63 -7.65
C THR A 82 -3.71 -14.98 -7.16
N GLY A 83 -3.85 -15.24 -5.87
CA GLY A 83 -3.58 -16.53 -5.26
C GLY A 83 -4.62 -17.57 -5.71
N LEU A 84 -4.31 -18.85 -5.47
CA LEU A 84 -5.32 -19.91 -5.53
C LEU A 84 -6.14 -19.82 -4.25
N ASP A 85 -7.38 -19.35 -4.38
CA ASP A 85 -8.31 -19.25 -3.27
C ASP A 85 -8.83 -20.64 -2.83
N LEU A 86 -9.37 -20.74 -1.61
CA LEU A 86 -9.95 -21.99 -1.07
C LEU A 86 -11.14 -22.52 -1.90
N THR A 87 -11.74 -21.68 -2.74
CA THR A 87 -12.85 -22.04 -3.63
C THR A 87 -12.38 -22.28 -5.07
N SER A 88 -11.07 -22.25 -5.31
CA SER A 88 -10.48 -22.35 -6.62
C SER A 88 -10.46 -23.81 -7.02
N SER A 89 -10.87 -24.11 -8.25
CA SER A 89 -10.75 -25.45 -8.85
C SER A 89 -9.32 -26.01 -8.93
N ARG A 90 -8.31 -25.21 -8.54
CA ARG A 90 -6.89 -25.60 -8.44
C ARG A 90 -6.41 -25.77 -6.99
N GLY A 91 -7.30 -25.59 -6.01
CA GLY A 91 -7.04 -25.75 -4.58
C GLY A 91 -7.41 -27.13 -4.02
N ASP A 92 -7.96 -28.01 -4.87
CA ASP A 92 -8.18 -29.45 -4.61
C ASP A 92 -7.01 -30.29 -5.14
#